data_AF-A0A6G0QWG8-F1
#
_entry.id   AF-A0A6G0QWG8-F1
#
_cell.length_a   1.000
_cell.length_b   1.000
_cell.length_c   1.000
_cell.angle_alpha   90.00
_cell.angle_beta   90.00
_cell.angle_gamma   90.00
#
_symmetry.space_group_name_H-M   'P 1'
#
loop_
_entity.id
_entity.type
_entity.pdbx_description
1 polymer ?
#
loop_
_entity_poly.entity_id
_entity_poly.type
_entity_poly.pdbx_seq_one_letter_code
_entity_poly.pdbx_strand_id
1 'polypeptide(L)'
;MDSGPEAESDRLTTYEEVLEQWALNDCRAVINSPGDDAMKALFRWWQATRSKPVTVTGTVTPQSLDRAWTSFVSRWNTEGPEAFQQKLMRREEQHSRLSVQALVSQIC
;
A
#
# COMPACT_ATOMS: atom_id res chain seq x y z
N MET A 1 41.16 28.95 0.69
CA MET A 1 40.94 27.98 1.78
C MET A 1 39.60 28.38 2.39
N ASP A 2 38.49 27.86 1.84
CA ASP A 2 37.96 26.50 2.13
C ASP A 2 37.30 26.51 3.52
N SER A 3 36.02 26.24 3.76
CA SER A 3 34.97 25.43 3.12
C SER A 3 33.63 26.20 3.27
N GLY A 4 32.80 26.42 2.23
CA GLY A 4 31.82 25.45 1.72
C GLY A 4 30.62 25.31 2.67
N PRO A 5 29.41 25.87 2.38
CA PRO A 5 28.22 25.37 3.04
C PRO A 5 28.00 23.98 2.45
N GLU A 6 28.31 22.95 3.22
CA GLU A 6 27.70 21.64 3.03
C GLU A 6 26.21 21.83 3.28
N ALA A 7 25.52 22.29 2.23
CA ALA A 7 24.16 21.92 2.00
C ALA A 7 24.20 20.40 2.04
N GLU A 8 23.91 19.86 3.21
CA GLU A 8 23.56 18.48 3.43
C GLU A 8 22.43 18.24 2.44
N SER A 9 22.85 17.79 1.26
CA SER A 9 22.05 17.21 0.22
C SER A 9 21.58 15.90 0.83
N ASP A 10 20.71 16.03 1.83
CA ASP A 10 19.98 14.93 2.43
C ASP A 10 18.95 14.54 1.37
N ARG A 11 19.50 13.82 0.40
CA ARG A 11 18.89 12.80 -0.42
C ARG A 11 17.44 13.13 -0.71
N LEU A 12 17.25 14.01 -1.70
CA LEU A 12 16.08 13.93 -2.57
C LEU A 12 16.13 12.58 -3.27
N THR A 13 15.84 11.54 -2.49
CA THR A 13 15.58 10.18 -2.90
C THR A 13 14.49 10.34 -3.94
N THR A 14 14.79 9.95 -5.17
CA THR A 14 13.85 10.17 -6.27
C THR A 14 12.51 9.53 -5.90
N TYR A 15 11.40 10.06 -6.42
CA TYR A 15 10.07 9.51 -6.12
C TYR A 15 9.99 7.99 -6.36
N GLU A 16 10.78 7.48 -7.31
CA GLU A 16 10.91 6.05 -7.59
C GLU A 16 11.66 5.29 -6.50
N GLU A 17 12.79 5.80 -6.01
CA GLU A 17 13.55 5.18 -4.91
C GLU A 17 12.75 5.14 -3.60
N VAL A 18 11.96 6.19 -3.30
CA VAL A 18 11.05 6.20 -2.15
C VAL A 18 9.95 5.15 -2.28
N LEU A 19 9.47 4.92 -3.51
CA LEU A 19 8.45 3.92 -3.77
C LEU A 19 9.01 2.50 -3.86
N GLU A 20 10.30 2.28 -4.08
CA GLU A 20 10.93 0.95 -4.17
C GLU A 20 11.71 0.57 -2.90
N GLN A 21 11.44 1.28 -1.80
CA GLN A 21 12.16 1.14 -0.53
C GLN A 21 12.06 -0.27 0.07
N TRP A 22 10.95 -0.99 -0.14
CA TRP A 22 10.74 -2.35 0.35
C TRP A 22 10.27 -3.30 -0.75
N ALA A 23 10.94 -4.44 -0.84
CA ALA A 23 10.53 -5.54 -1.71
C ALA A 23 9.20 -6.15 -1.23
N LEU A 24 8.42 -6.71 -2.16
CA LEU A 24 7.15 -7.37 -1.88
C LEU A 24 7.31 -8.43 -0.77
N ASN A 25 6.45 -8.33 0.24
CA ASN A 25 6.44 -9.17 1.45
C ASN A 25 7.59 -8.94 2.44
N ASP A 26 8.44 -7.92 2.24
CA ASP A 26 9.40 -7.54 3.27
C ASP A 26 8.67 -6.89 4.46
N CYS A 27 8.53 -7.66 5.53
CA CYS A 27 7.83 -7.26 6.75
C CYS A 27 8.75 -6.62 7.79
N ARG A 28 10.07 -6.53 7.55
CA ARG A 28 11.04 -5.99 8.51
C ARG A 28 10.80 -4.52 8.84
N ALA A 29 10.17 -3.78 7.91
CA ALA A 29 9.86 -2.38 8.07
C ALA A 29 8.47 -2.10 8.67
N VAL A 30 7.69 -3.14 8.98
CA VAL A 30 6.33 -3.00 9.51
C VAL A 30 6.39 -2.77 11.02
N ILE A 31 5.89 -1.63 11.47
CA ILE A 31 5.77 -1.30 12.89
C ILE A 31 4.49 -1.93 13.45
N ASN A 32 4.56 -2.52 14.64
CA ASN A 32 3.43 -3.21 15.30
C ASN A 32 2.79 -4.27 14.40
N SER A 33 3.63 -5.09 13.76
CA SER A 33 3.19 -6.13 12.84
C SER A 33 2.34 -7.19 13.57
N PRO A 34 1.16 -7.56 13.03
CA PRO A 34 0.38 -8.70 13.50
C PRO A 34 0.99 -10.06 13.07
N GLY A 35 2.15 -10.05 12.40
CA GLY A 35 2.83 -11.21 11.84
C GLY A 35 2.84 -11.19 10.30
N ASP A 36 3.86 -11.81 9.70
CA ASP A 36 4.12 -11.74 8.26
C ASP A 36 2.95 -12.22 7.40
N ASP A 37 2.33 -13.35 7.77
CA ASP A 37 1.21 -13.89 6.99
C ASP A 37 -0.07 -13.04 7.13
N ALA A 38 -0.28 -12.45 8.30
CA ALA A 38 -1.36 -11.48 8.50
C ALA A 38 -1.11 -10.21 7.66
N MET A 39 0.13 -9.72 7.59
CA MET A 39 0.49 -8.57 6.75
C MET A 39 0.30 -8.85 5.26
N LYS A 40 0.67 -10.05 4.78
CA LYS A 40 0.41 -10.47 3.40
C LYS A 40 -1.08 -10.55 3.09
N ALA A 41 -1.90 -11.08 4.02
CA ALA A 41 -3.34 -11.13 3.86
C ALA A 41 -3.97 -9.72 3.80
N LEU A 42 -3.55 -8.82 4.70
CA LEU A 42 -3.98 -7.42 4.72
C LEU A 42 -3.61 -6.69 3.43
N PHE A 43 -2.42 -6.93 2.89
CA PHE A 43 -2.01 -6.36 1.61
C PHE A 43 -2.91 -6.79 0.46
N ARG A 44 -3.26 -8.08 0.38
CA ARG A 44 -4.19 -8.60 -0.64
C ARG A 44 -5.57 -7.95 -0.51
N TRP A 45 -6.09 -7.83 0.72
CA TRP A 45 -7.36 -7.16 0.98
C TRP A 45 -7.32 -5.68 0.59
N TRP A 46 -6.24 -4.97 0.94
CA TRP A 46 -6.03 -3.59 0.56
C TRP A 46 -5.96 -3.38 -0.96
N GLN A 47 -5.29 -4.27 -1.70
CA GLN A 47 -5.29 -4.20 -3.16
C GLN A 47 -6.67 -4.50 -3.76
N ALA A 48 -7.40 -5.47 -3.20
CA ALA A 48 -8.77 -5.80 -3.63
C ALA A 48 -9.73 -4.60 -3.48
N THR A 49 -9.67 -3.87 -2.35
CA THR A 49 -10.50 -2.66 -2.17
C THR A 49 -10.17 -1.51 -3.12
N ARG A 50 -9.02 -1.57 -3.80
CA ARG A 50 -8.61 -0.60 -4.82
C ARG A 50 -8.93 -1.08 -6.24
N SER A 51 -9.58 -2.23 -6.38
CA SER A 51 -9.81 -2.92 -7.66
C SER A 51 -8.52 -3.09 -8.47
N LYS A 52 -7.37 -3.18 -7.77
CA LYS A 52 -6.07 -3.38 -8.40
C LYS A 52 -5.76 -4.87 -8.46
N PRO A 53 -5.18 -5.35 -9.58
CA PRO A 53 -4.76 -6.74 -9.69
C PRO A 53 -3.73 -7.09 -8.61
N VAL A 54 -3.95 -8.23 -7.95
CA VAL A 54 -3.10 -8.79 -6.88
C VAL A 54 -2.02 -9.73 -7.43
N THR A 55 -2.07 -9.99 -8.73
CA THR A 55 -1.20 -10.89 -9.46
C THR A 55 -0.54 -10.16 -10.62
N VAL A 56 0.66 -10.61 -11.00
CA VAL A 56 1.33 -10.16 -12.23
C VAL A 56 0.44 -10.52 -13.42
N THR A 57 -0.21 -9.52 -14.00
CA THR A 57 -0.82 -9.56 -15.32
C THR A 57 0.12 -8.86 -16.32
N GLY A 58 -0.13 -8.94 -17.63
CA GLY A 58 0.79 -8.42 -18.65
C GLY A 58 1.24 -6.95 -18.48
N THR A 59 0.56 -6.16 -17.65
CA THR A 59 0.87 -4.76 -17.31
C THR A 59 1.42 -4.54 -15.89
N VAL A 60 1.42 -5.56 -15.02
CA VAL A 60 1.86 -5.49 -13.62
C VAL A 60 3.26 -6.09 -13.51
N THR A 61 4.29 -5.26 -13.41
CA THR A 61 5.67 -5.74 -13.24
C THR A 61 5.97 -6.09 -11.78
N PRO A 62 7.02 -6.89 -11.49
CA PRO A 62 7.50 -7.11 -10.12
C PRO A 62 7.74 -5.79 -9.37
N GLN A 63 8.36 -4.81 -10.03
CA GLN A 63 8.59 -3.47 -9.49
C GLN A 63 7.27 -2.76 -9.11
N SER A 64 6.20 -2.94 -9.90
CA SER A 64 4.91 -2.36 -9.55
C SER A 64 4.29 -2.95 -8.27
N LEU A 65 4.62 -4.21 -7.95
CA LEU A 65 4.22 -4.86 -6.70
C LEU A 65 5.08 -4.39 -5.52
N ASP A 66 6.39 -4.19 -5.73
CA ASP A 66 7.27 -3.59 -4.71
C ASP A 66 6.81 -2.16 -4.38
N ARG A 67 6.45 -1.37 -5.40
CA ARG A 67 5.87 -0.03 -5.22
C ARG A 67 4.53 -0.04 -4.47
N ALA A 68 3.68 -1.03 -4.77
CA ALA A 68 2.43 -1.20 -4.07
C ALA A 68 2.63 -1.62 -2.61
N TRP A 69 3.57 -2.54 -2.35
CA TRP A 69 3.95 -2.98 -1.01
C TRP A 69 4.50 -1.82 -0.19
N THR A 70 5.42 -1.04 -0.76
CA THR A 70 6.00 0.13 -0.10
C THR A 70 4.94 1.16 0.27
N SER A 71 4.03 1.46 -0.65
CA SER A 71 2.90 2.36 -0.38
C SER A 71 1.98 1.83 0.74
N PHE A 72 1.81 0.51 0.81
CA PHE A 72 1.00 -0.14 1.84
C PHE A 72 1.67 -0.05 3.22
N VAL A 73 2.95 -0.41 3.33
CA VAL A 73 3.70 -0.35 4.59
C VAL A 73 3.85 1.09 5.08
N SER A 74 4.15 2.06 4.21
CA SER A 74 4.22 3.48 4.59
C SER A 74 2.90 3.98 5.16
N ARG A 75 1.78 3.56 4.56
CA ARG A 75 0.46 3.94 5.03
C ARG A 75 0.09 3.26 6.35
N TRP A 76 0.44 1.98 6.51
CA TRP A 76 0.29 1.27 7.77
C TRP A 76 1.07 1.95 8.90
N ASN A 77 2.35 2.23 8.68
CA ASN A 77 3.23 2.84 9.67
C ASN A 77 2.80 4.27 10.03
N THR A 78 2.20 5.01 9.10
CA THR A 78 1.71 6.38 9.35
C THR A 78 0.36 6.41 10.05
N GLU A 79 -0.59 5.56 9.63
CA GLU A 79 -1.96 5.60 10.15
C GLU A 79 -2.13 4.76 11.42
N GLY A 80 -1.26 3.78 11.65
CA GLY A 80 -1.38 2.79 12.72
C GLY A 80 -2.37 1.66 12.41
N PRO A 81 -2.21 0.49 13.07
CA PRO A 81 -2.96 -0.74 12.75
C PRO A 81 -4.48 -0.55 12.76
N GLU A 82 -5.03 -0.02 13.86
CA GLU A 82 -6.48 0.07 14.08
C GLU A 82 -7.15 1.03 13.09
N ALA A 83 -6.60 2.23 12.93
CA ALA A 83 -7.17 3.25 12.04
C ALA A 83 -7.08 2.82 10.57
N PHE A 84 -6.00 2.13 10.19
CA PHE A 84 -5.85 1.57 8.85
C PHE A 84 -6.92 0.51 8.55
N GLN A 85 -7.09 -0.47 9.45
CA GLN A 85 -8.08 -1.53 9.28
C GLN A 85 -9.51 -0.99 9.25
N GLN A 86 -9.86 -0.04 10.12
CA GLN A 86 -11.19 0.59 10.11
C GLN A 86 -11.48 1.33 8.79
N LYS A 87 -10.49 2.04 8.24
CA LYS A 87 -10.64 2.71 6.93
C LYS A 87 -10.82 1.70 5.80
N LEU A 88 -10.12 0.55 5.88
CA LEU A 88 -10.21 -0.51 4.89
C LEU A 88 -11.60 -1.14 4.89
N MET A 89 -12.13 -1.48 6.07
CA MET A 89 -13.51 -1.96 6.24
C MET A 89 -14.54 -0.98 5.69
N ARG A 90 -14.41 0.32 6.04
CA ARG A 90 -15.35 1.34 5.56
C ARG A 90 -15.35 1.46 4.04
N ARG A 91 -14.18 1.34 3.40
CA ARG A 91 -14.08 1.36 1.93
C ARG A 91 -14.73 0.14 1.30
N GLU A 92 -14.55 -1.04 1.88
CA GLU A 92 -15.20 -2.25 1.40
C GLU A 92 -16.72 -2.20 1.52
N GLU A 93 -17.24 -1.70 2.65
CA GLU A 93 -18.68 -1.48 2.85
C GLU A 93 -19.23 -0.47 1.81
N GLN A 94 -18.52 0.65 1.61
CA GLN A 94 -18.88 1.63 0.60
C GLN A 94 -18.86 1.05 -0.82
N HIS A 95 -17.82 0.27 -1.16
CA HIS A 95 -17.71 -0.38 -2.47
C HIS A 95 -18.82 -1.41 -2.67
N SER A 96 -19.15 -2.19 -1.65
CA SER A 96 -20.26 -3.15 -1.68
C SER A 96 -21.60 -2.45 -1.90
N ARG A 97 -21.83 -1.33 -1.19
CA ARG A 97 -23.05 -0.52 -1.30
C ARG A 97 -23.20 0.18 -2.64
N LEU A 98 -22.09 0.69 -3.21
CA LEU A 98 -22.07 1.45 -4.46
C LEU A 98 -21.75 0.59 -5.69
N SER A 99 -21.54 -0.72 -5.50
CA SER A 99 -21.32 -1.64 -6.59
C SER A 99 -22.52 -1.64 -7.53
N VAL A 100 -22.26 -1.46 -8.82
CA VAL A 100 -23.29 -1.53 -9.87
C VAL A 100 -24.04 -2.86 -9.81
N GLN A 101 -23.39 -3.95 -9.38
CA GLN A 101 -24.03 -5.25 -9.18
C GLN A 101 -25.04 -5.24 -8.02
N ALA A 102 -24.73 -4.55 -6.92
CA ALA A 102 -25.67 -4.36 -5.81
C ALA A 102 -26.84 -3.45 -6.21
N LEU A 103 -26.57 -2.41 -7.00
CA LEU A 103 -27.60 -1.53 -7.56
C LEU A 103 -28.53 -2.28 -8.54
N VAL A 104 -27.97 -3.12 -9.41
CA VAL A 104 -28.75 -3.99 -10.32
C VAL A 104 -29.61 -4.98 -9.52
N SER A 105 -29.10 -5.52 -8.41
CA SER A 105 -29.87 -6.43 -7.53
C SER A 105 -31.01 -5.75 -6.77
N GLN A 106 -31.03 -4.42 -6.66
CA GLN A 106 -32.14 -3.66 -6.06
C GLN A 106 -33.19 -3.21 -7.09
N ILE A 107 -32.83 -3.18 -8.37
CA ILE A 107 -33.70 -2.71 -9.47
C ILE A 107 -34.42 -3.88 -10.16
N CYS A 108 -33.90 -5.12 -10.05
CA CYS A 108 -34.54 -6.36 -10.50
C CYS A 108 -35.37 -7.01 -9.39
#